data_AF-A0A6I4W205-F1
#
_entry.id   AF-A0A6I4W205-F1
#
_cell.length_a   1.000
_cell.length_b   1.000
_cell.length_c   1.000
_cell.angle_alpha   90.00
_cell.angle_beta   90.00
_cell.angle_gamma   90.00
#
_symmetry.space_group_name_H-M   'P 1'
#
loop_
_entity.id
_entity.type
_entity.pdbx_description
1 polymer ?
#
loop_
_entity_poly.entity_id
_entity_poly.type
_entity_poly.pdbx_seq_one_letter_code
_entity_poly.pdbx_strand_id
1 'polypeptide(L)'
;MIWMLVWILTLVIGVLLLHKSSGGLSLNKPNLHLVIFGYVFLLSSLIGSLLIVLNIDNSYIINKLLFPESRKLGFILVCSSFLLFSFSTWVVSRIVGFNPKVEFAQYWKSPVNEVFDSKQHKKLFFTLFTVLSTISILSVIYTLMHTSTIPLFSAILGNTADLAKGRIDAKEGYTGIVYVKNILAIGLTPLLSIVAFAYSLKTRLWSWRVLFGLLFVAAVIIQMYNFEKAPTLFYMIMLILTSIYVGKLRLNLRLILLFGAVAVAYIVVMYTLLGATGSSTFLNYSQGPIGRIILTQIAPMYIFVDRFGEVYPYLHLYGLPDSILQLYDVDQMRSARVIMMDLFPEKVQEGTAGVLNTLYVGEAFATYGAWGVMLASVYLGVFVQLLYILFVRLPKHPVFISLFIFFIINIPRAMVGGFSDLVINPVWIVLFVLVIIPYAVVRLKETWPSSIKKMNKSS
;
A
#
# COMPACT_ATOMS: atom_id res chain seq x y z
N MET A 1 13.67 -23.60 -21.09
CA MET A 1 12.66 -24.58 -20.59
C MET A 1 12.73 -24.77 -19.07
N ILE A 2 13.91 -24.98 -18.47
CA ILE A 2 14.06 -25.16 -17.00
C ILE A 2 13.47 -23.99 -16.19
N TRP A 3 13.76 -22.74 -16.56
CA TRP A 3 13.24 -21.56 -15.85
C TRP A 3 11.71 -21.46 -15.85
N MET A 4 11.06 -21.84 -16.95
CA MET A 4 9.59 -21.90 -17.00
C MET A 4 9.05 -22.97 -16.06
N LEU A 5 9.71 -24.14 -15.98
CA LEU A 5 9.30 -25.20 -15.07
C LEU A 5 9.44 -24.77 -13.61
N VAL A 6 10.56 -24.15 -13.24
CA VAL A 6 10.76 -23.58 -11.89
C VAL A 6 9.67 -22.55 -11.59
N TRP A 7 9.38 -21.65 -12.52
CA TRP A 7 8.33 -20.64 -12.36
C TRP A 7 6.94 -21.26 -12.15
N ILE A 8 6.57 -22.27 -12.93
CA ILE A 8 5.30 -22.99 -12.79
C ILE A 8 5.23 -23.68 -11.42
N LEU A 9 6.27 -24.39 -11.01
CA LEU A 9 6.31 -25.07 -9.71
C LEU A 9 6.20 -24.06 -8.56
N THR A 10 6.94 -22.96 -8.64
CA THR A 10 6.89 -21.86 -7.67
C THR A 10 5.47 -21.30 -7.55
N LEU A 11 4.79 -21.06 -8.67
CA LEU A 11 3.41 -20.59 -8.68
C LEU A 11 2.45 -21.61 -8.06
N VAL A 12 2.51 -22.87 -8.48
CA VAL A 12 1.60 -23.90 -7.98
C VAL A 12 1.78 -24.09 -6.47
N ILE A 13 3.02 -24.27 -6.00
CA ILE A 13 3.30 -24.49 -4.58
C ILE A 13 2.91 -23.27 -3.75
N GLY A 14 3.33 -22.06 -4.16
CA GLY A 14 3.02 -20.83 -3.42
C GLY A 14 1.52 -20.53 -3.37
N VAL A 15 0.80 -20.70 -4.48
CA VAL A 15 -0.66 -20.52 -4.53
C VAL A 15 -1.38 -21.53 -3.65
N LEU A 16 -0.95 -22.80 -3.64
CA LEU A 16 -1.54 -23.82 -2.77
C LEU A 16 -1.35 -23.50 -1.29
N LEU A 17 -0.17 -23.02 -0.90
CA LEU A 17 0.13 -22.60 0.48
C LEU A 17 -0.71 -21.38 0.87
N LEU A 18 -0.78 -20.36 0.02
CA LEU A 18 -1.60 -19.17 0.26
C LEU A 18 -3.10 -19.46 0.30
N HIS A 19 -3.58 -20.36 -0.55
CA HIS A 19 -4.96 -20.82 -0.51
C HIS A 19 -5.28 -21.48 0.84
N LYS A 20 -4.35 -22.29 1.36
CA LYS A 20 -4.49 -22.94 2.67
C LYS A 20 -4.43 -21.95 3.83
N SER A 21 -3.64 -20.87 3.76
CA SER A 21 -3.50 -19.86 4.84
C SER A 21 -4.59 -18.78 4.86
N SER A 22 -5.23 -18.51 3.72
CA SER A 22 -6.21 -17.43 3.55
C SER A 22 -7.68 -17.89 3.48
N GLY A 23 -7.93 -19.19 3.41
CA GLY A 23 -9.30 -19.74 3.31
C GLY A 23 -9.90 -19.64 1.91
N GLY A 24 -9.15 -19.11 0.93
CA GLY A 24 -9.50 -19.07 -0.48
C GLY A 24 -8.89 -17.87 -1.21
N LEU A 25 -8.65 -18.02 -2.51
CA LEU A 25 -8.12 -16.97 -3.40
C LEU A 25 -9.14 -16.59 -4.47
N SER A 26 -10.41 -16.49 -4.09
CA SER A 26 -11.48 -16.16 -5.04
C SER A 26 -11.60 -14.65 -5.25
N LEU A 27 -11.63 -14.20 -6.51
CA LEU A 27 -11.88 -12.79 -6.86
C LEU A 27 -13.23 -12.27 -6.31
N ASN A 28 -14.20 -13.15 -6.08
CA ASN A 28 -15.51 -12.76 -5.54
C ASN A 28 -15.46 -12.41 -4.05
N LYS A 29 -14.42 -12.87 -3.34
CA LYS A 29 -14.19 -12.63 -1.91
C LYS A 29 -12.75 -12.15 -1.71
N PRO A 30 -12.44 -10.92 -2.15
CA PRO A 30 -11.09 -10.39 -2.05
C PRO A 30 -10.64 -10.39 -0.59
N ASN A 31 -9.42 -10.85 -0.34
CA ASN A 31 -8.76 -10.82 0.95
C ASN A 31 -7.32 -10.30 0.78
N LEU A 32 -6.64 -10.03 1.90
CA LEU A 32 -5.27 -9.49 1.90
C LEU A 32 -4.30 -10.35 1.07
N HIS A 33 -4.36 -11.67 1.25
CA HIS A 33 -3.49 -12.62 0.54
C HIS A 33 -3.71 -12.62 -0.98
N LEU A 34 -4.96 -12.49 -1.44
CA LEU A 34 -5.29 -12.41 -2.85
C LEU A 34 -4.68 -11.15 -3.49
N VAL A 35 -4.76 -10.01 -2.81
CA VAL A 35 -4.19 -8.76 -3.33
C VAL A 35 -2.66 -8.83 -3.34
N ILE A 36 -2.03 -9.37 -2.28
CA ILE A 36 -0.58 -9.58 -2.25
C ILE A 36 -0.14 -10.53 -3.38
N PHE A 37 -0.81 -11.67 -3.53
CA PHE A 37 -0.51 -12.61 -4.60
C PHE A 37 -0.67 -11.97 -5.98
N GLY A 38 -1.82 -11.35 -6.25
CA GLY A 38 -2.14 -10.80 -7.58
C GLY A 38 -1.29 -9.59 -7.94
N TYR A 39 -1.22 -8.58 -7.06
CA TYR A 39 -0.53 -7.34 -7.35
C TYR A 39 0.99 -7.45 -7.17
N VAL A 40 1.46 -7.93 -6.01
CA VAL A 40 2.89 -7.92 -5.68
C VAL A 40 3.62 -9.05 -6.40
N PHE A 41 3.20 -10.29 -6.15
CA PHE A 41 3.96 -11.44 -6.63
C PHE A 41 3.68 -11.75 -8.10
N LEU A 42 2.43 -11.84 -8.53
CA LEU A 42 2.10 -12.25 -9.89
C LEU A 42 2.42 -11.13 -10.91
N LEU A 43 1.70 -10.00 -10.82
CA LEU A 43 1.79 -8.91 -11.79
C LEU A 43 3.13 -8.16 -11.71
N SER A 44 3.54 -7.75 -10.50
CA SER A 44 4.69 -6.85 -10.34
C SER A 44 6.04 -7.56 -10.24
N SER A 45 6.10 -8.89 -10.10
CA SER A 45 7.36 -9.60 -9.81
C SER A 45 7.60 -10.86 -10.65
N LEU A 46 6.77 -11.89 -10.54
CA LEU A 46 7.01 -13.23 -11.09
C LEU A 46 6.92 -13.25 -12.62
N ILE A 47 5.92 -12.57 -13.20
CA ILE A 47 5.78 -12.48 -14.67
C ILE A 47 6.99 -11.73 -15.25
N GLY A 48 7.31 -10.55 -14.71
CA GLY A 48 8.47 -9.78 -15.14
C GLY A 48 9.80 -10.53 -14.98
N SER A 49 9.96 -11.25 -13.87
CA SER A 49 11.17 -12.05 -13.61
C SER A 49 11.36 -13.20 -14.60
N LEU A 50 10.27 -13.87 -14.99
CA LEU A 50 10.33 -14.90 -16.02
C LEU A 50 10.79 -14.32 -17.36
N LEU A 51 10.31 -13.13 -17.71
CA LEU A 51 10.65 -12.49 -18.98
C LEU A 51 12.12 -12.05 -19.00
N ILE A 52 12.64 -11.55 -17.87
CA ILE A 52 14.04 -11.16 -17.70
C ILE A 52 14.99 -12.36 -17.79
N VAL A 53 14.67 -13.48 -17.12
CA VAL A 53 15.56 -14.66 -17.17
C VAL A 53 15.54 -15.36 -18.53
N LEU A 54 14.47 -15.19 -19.32
CA LEU A 54 14.37 -15.70 -20.69
C LEU A 54 15.00 -14.77 -21.74
N ASN A 55 15.56 -13.62 -21.33
CA ASN A 55 16.08 -12.59 -22.22
C ASN A 55 15.01 -12.02 -23.19
N ILE A 56 13.74 -12.00 -22.76
CA ILE A 56 12.60 -11.41 -23.49
C ILE A 56 12.27 -10.04 -22.87
N ASP A 57 13.28 -9.38 -22.31
CA ASP A 57 13.21 -8.09 -21.67
C ASP A 57 13.82 -7.01 -22.56
N ASN A 58 13.00 -6.05 -23.00
CA ASN A 58 13.48 -4.85 -23.70
C ASN A 58 13.57 -3.66 -22.73
N SER A 59 13.94 -3.91 -21.47
CA SER A 59 13.94 -2.89 -20.41
C SER A 59 15.22 -2.07 -20.43
N TYR A 60 15.10 -0.74 -20.51
CA TYR A 60 16.23 0.19 -20.44
C TYR A 60 17.05 0.07 -19.14
N ILE A 61 16.44 -0.44 -18.06
CA ILE A 61 17.12 -0.67 -16.77
C ILE A 61 17.94 -1.95 -16.85
N ILE A 62 17.38 -3.04 -17.38
CA ILE A 62 18.06 -4.34 -17.43
C ILE A 62 19.23 -4.33 -18.40
N ASN A 63 19.17 -3.50 -19.45
CA ASN A 63 20.30 -3.30 -20.36
C ASN A 63 21.54 -2.67 -19.68
N LYS A 64 21.42 -2.16 -18.44
CA LYS A 64 22.52 -1.60 -17.66
C LYS A 64 23.15 -2.60 -16.66
N LEU A 65 22.77 -3.87 -16.73
CA LEU A 65 23.44 -4.93 -15.96
C LEU A 65 24.89 -5.11 -16.42
N LEU A 66 25.80 -5.22 -15.48
CA LEU A 66 27.22 -5.50 -15.73
C LEU A 66 27.48 -7.00 -15.79
N PHE A 67 26.83 -7.78 -14.94
CA PHE A 67 27.05 -9.23 -14.83
C PHE A 67 25.84 -10.01 -15.35
N PRO A 68 26.01 -10.88 -16.36
CA PRO A 68 24.92 -11.70 -16.90
C PRO A 68 24.30 -12.65 -15.86
N GLU A 69 25.09 -13.10 -14.87
CA GLU A 69 24.64 -14.04 -13.84
C GLU A 69 23.60 -13.43 -12.88
N SER A 70 23.59 -12.10 -12.73
CA SER A 70 22.62 -11.36 -11.93
C SER A 70 21.17 -11.63 -12.37
N ARG A 71 20.94 -11.94 -13.65
CA ARG A 71 19.64 -12.35 -14.19
C ARG A 71 19.14 -13.67 -13.56
N LYS A 72 20.02 -14.66 -13.44
CA LYS A 72 19.66 -15.98 -12.89
C LYS A 72 19.47 -15.88 -11.38
N LEU A 73 20.38 -15.19 -10.70
CA LEU A 73 20.31 -15.01 -9.24
C LEU A 73 19.06 -14.21 -8.84
N GLY A 74 18.78 -13.10 -9.54
CA GLY A 74 17.57 -12.31 -9.31
C GLY A 74 16.29 -13.14 -9.47
N PHE A 75 16.20 -13.95 -10.53
CA PHE A 75 15.05 -14.83 -10.74
C PHE A 75 14.85 -15.83 -9.59
N ILE A 76 15.93 -16.46 -9.12
CA ILE A 76 15.89 -17.42 -8.01
C ILE A 76 15.44 -16.72 -6.72
N LEU A 77 15.96 -15.52 -6.43
CA LEU A 77 15.60 -14.75 -5.25
C LEU A 77 14.13 -14.30 -5.25
N VAL A 78 13.58 -13.90 -6.40
CA VAL A 78 12.14 -13.60 -6.51
C VAL A 78 11.32 -14.85 -6.25
N CYS A 79 11.66 -15.98 -6.88
CA CYS A 79 10.94 -17.23 -6.69
C CYS A 79 11.00 -17.74 -5.24
N SER A 80 12.18 -17.69 -4.61
CA SER A 80 12.37 -18.11 -3.23
C SER A 80 11.63 -17.19 -2.26
N SER A 81 11.62 -15.87 -2.49
CA SER A 81 10.87 -14.93 -1.66
C SER A 81 9.37 -15.22 -1.63
N PHE A 82 8.78 -15.56 -2.78
CA PHE A 82 7.36 -15.92 -2.86
C PHE A 82 7.06 -17.22 -2.11
N LEU A 83 7.91 -18.23 -2.26
CA LEU A 83 7.75 -19.51 -1.57
C LEU A 83 7.92 -19.36 -0.05
N LEU A 84 8.95 -18.64 0.40
CA LEU A 84 9.20 -18.39 1.82
C LEU A 84 8.07 -17.57 2.46
N PHE A 85 7.60 -16.54 1.79
CA PHE A 85 6.44 -15.76 2.22
C PHE A 85 5.19 -16.65 2.33
N SER A 86 4.90 -17.44 1.29
CA SER A 86 3.73 -18.33 1.29
C SER A 86 3.82 -19.40 2.37
N PHE A 87 5.01 -19.96 2.58
CA PHE A 87 5.27 -20.95 3.61
C PHE A 87 5.12 -20.37 5.01
N SER A 88 5.67 -19.19 5.29
CA SER A 88 5.57 -18.56 6.61
C SER A 88 4.12 -18.22 6.98
N THR A 89 3.31 -17.73 6.03
CA THR A 89 1.87 -17.50 6.28
C THR A 89 1.13 -18.80 6.65
N TRP A 90 1.48 -19.91 6.02
CA TRP A 90 0.92 -21.22 6.32
C TRP A 90 1.35 -21.73 7.70
N VAL A 91 2.63 -21.63 8.03
CA VAL A 91 3.17 -22.03 9.34
C VAL A 91 2.51 -21.24 10.47
N VAL A 92 2.41 -19.92 10.33
CA VAL A 92 1.78 -19.05 11.34
C VAL A 92 0.30 -19.39 11.54
N SER A 93 -0.42 -19.70 10.46
CA SER A 93 -1.82 -20.16 10.56
C SER A 93 -1.94 -21.40 11.45
N ARG A 94 -0.98 -22.32 11.36
CA ARG A 94 -0.95 -23.55 12.16
C ARG A 94 -0.57 -23.30 13.61
N ILE A 95 0.46 -22.48 13.85
CA ILE A 95 0.93 -22.14 15.20
C ILE A 95 -0.18 -21.44 16.01
N VAL A 96 -0.90 -20.50 15.39
CA VAL A 96 -1.97 -19.72 16.05
C VAL A 96 -3.30 -20.49 16.13
N GLY A 97 -3.37 -21.71 15.57
CA GLY A 97 -4.60 -22.50 15.51
C GLY A 97 -5.70 -21.83 14.68
N PHE A 98 -5.34 -21.03 13.68
CA PHE A 98 -6.28 -20.34 12.81
C PHE A 98 -6.80 -21.30 11.75
N ASN A 99 -8.13 -21.45 11.64
CA ASN A 99 -8.77 -22.26 10.59
C ASN A 99 -9.29 -21.34 9.46
N PRO A 100 -8.51 -21.12 8.38
CA PRO A 100 -8.78 -20.03 7.46
C PRO A 100 -10.10 -20.20 6.71
N LYS A 101 -10.44 -21.45 6.33
CA LYS A 101 -11.67 -21.74 5.60
C LYS A 101 -12.91 -21.44 6.44
N VAL A 102 -12.90 -21.80 7.71
CA VAL A 102 -14.04 -21.62 8.61
C VAL A 102 -14.13 -20.18 9.10
N GLU A 103 -13.04 -19.65 9.67
CA GLU A 103 -13.02 -18.31 10.27
C GLU A 103 -13.27 -17.22 9.22
N PHE A 104 -12.63 -17.30 8.03
CA PHE A 104 -12.89 -16.32 6.98
C PHE A 104 -14.30 -16.44 6.40
N ALA A 105 -14.84 -17.66 6.25
CA ALA A 105 -16.22 -17.82 5.77
C ALA A 105 -17.25 -17.29 6.78
N GLN A 106 -17.02 -17.53 8.07
CA GLN A 106 -17.83 -16.99 9.16
C GLN A 106 -17.75 -15.47 9.21
N TYR A 107 -16.54 -14.91 9.14
CA TYR A 107 -16.34 -13.47 9.02
C TYR A 107 -17.08 -12.96 7.80
N TRP A 108 -16.86 -13.52 6.60
CA TRP A 108 -17.50 -13.05 5.36
C TRP A 108 -19.03 -13.02 5.43
N LYS A 109 -19.66 -14.02 6.09
CA LYS A 109 -21.12 -14.10 6.24
C LYS A 109 -21.68 -13.24 7.37
N SER A 110 -20.87 -12.86 8.36
CA SER A 110 -21.39 -12.09 9.50
C SER A 110 -21.92 -10.72 9.06
N PRO A 111 -23.04 -10.25 9.63
CA PRO A 111 -23.57 -8.94 9.33
C PRO A 111 -22.66 -7.85 9.91
N VAL A 112 -22.59 -6.70 9.22
CA VAL A 112 -21.94 -5.51 9.78
C VAL A 112 -22.80 -4.99 10.93
N ASN A 113 -22.26 -5.02 12.14
CA ASN A 113 -22.96 -4.62 13.35
C ASN A 113 -22.31 -3.36 13.94
N GLU A 114 -23.17 -2.45 14.39
CA GLU A 114 -22.76 -1.35 15.26
C GLU A 114 -22.83 -1.89 16.69
N VAL A 115 -21.71 -1.86 17.39
CA VAL A 115 -21.60 -2.47 18.74
C VAL A 115 -22.18 -1.55 19.83
N PHE A 116 -22.60 -0.33 19.48
CA PHE A 116 -23.10 0.65 20.44
C PHE A 116 -24.61 0.51 20.67
N ASP A 117 -24.99 0.20 21.91
CA ASP A 117 -26.37 -0.14 22.26
C ASP A 117 -27.24 1.12 22.47
N SER A 118 -26.65 2.22 22.97
CA SER A 118 -27.39 3.45 23.28
C SER A 118 -27.30 4.52 22.19
N LYS A 119 -28.40 5.24 21.94
CA LYS A 119 -28.41 6.43 21.06
C LYS A 119 -27.40 7.49 21.51
N GLN A 120 -27.15 7.60 22.81
CA GLN A 120 -26.17 8.53 23.37
C GLN A 120 -24.73 8.15 23.01
N HIS A 121 -24.38 6.86 23.06
CA HIS A 121 -23.06 6.35 22.64
C HIS A 121 -22.84 6.55 21.15
N LYS A 122 -23.87 6.32 20.32
CA LYS A 122 -23.81 6.61 18.88
C LYS A 122 -23.56 8.09 18.58
N LYS A 123 -24.26 8.98 19.28
CA LYS A 123 -24.05 10.44 19.14
C LYS A 123 -22.66 10.85 19.60
N LEU A 124 -22.19 10.33 20.72
CA LEU A 124 -20.83 10.59 21.22
C LEU A 124 -19.76 10.13 20.23
N PHE A 125 -19.90 8.91 19.68
CA PHE A 125 -19.00 8.41 18.65
C PHE A 125 -18.98 9.33 17.43
N PHE A 126 -20.15 9.71 16.92
CA PHE A 126 -20.26 10.63 15.78
C PHE A 126 -19.60 11.99 16.06
N THR A 127 -19.80 12.56 17.25
CA THR A 127 -19.15 13.82 17.64
C THR A 127 -17.63 13.69 17.68
N LEU A 128 -17.08 12.68 18.35
CA LEU A 128 -15.62 12.44 18.40
C LEU A 128 -15.04 12.23 17.00
N PHE A 129 -15.73 11.46 16.17
CA PHE A 129 -15.32 11.20 14.79
C PHE A 129 -15.38 12.48 13.93
N THR A 130 -16.37 13.34 14.15
CA THR A 130 -16.50 14.63 13.44
C THR A 130 -15.35 15.58 13.82
N VAL A 131 -15.00 15.67 15.10
CA VAL A 131 -13.84 16.46 15.56
C VAL A 131 -12.55 16.00 14.88
N LEU A 132 -12.31 14.68 14.87
CA LEU A 132 -11.13 14.10 14.20
C LEU A 132 -11.14 14.38 12.69
N SER A 133 -12.31 14.30 12.05
CA SER A 133 -12.50 14.62 10.62
C SER A 133 -12.20 16.08 10.32
N THR A 134 -12.65 17.01 11.17
CA THR A 134 -12.35 18.44 11.02
C THR A 134 -10.85 18.70 11.12
N ILE A 135 -10.15 18.09 12.09
CA ILE A 135 -8.68 18.21 12.22
C ILE A 135 -7.99 17.73 10.94
N SER A 136 -8.45 16.62 10.36
CA SER A 136 -7.90 16.08 9.12
C SER A 136 -8.13 17.01 7.92
N ILE A 137 -9.33 17.58 7.77
CA ILE A 137 -9.64 18.55 6.70
C ILE A 137 -8.80 19.82 6.86
N LEU A 138 -8.67 20.35 8.07
CA LEU A 138 -7.80 21.50 8.35
C LEU A 138 -6.33 21.19 8.03
N SER A 139 -5.88 19.95 8.28
CA SER A 139 -4.52 19.51 7.93
C SER A 139 -4.31 19.45 6.42
N VAL A 140 -5.33 19.08 5.64
CA VAL A 140 -5.29 19.15 4.16
C VAL A 140 -5.14 20.60 3.71
N ILE A 141 -5.97 21.52 4.23
CA ILE A 141 -5.89 22.96 3.91
C ILE A 141 -4.50 23.51 4.27
N TYR A 142 -4.01 23.22 5.47
CA TYR A 142 -2.69 23.62 5.94
C TYR A 142 -1.58 23.13 5.00
N THR A 143 -1.66 21.87 4.56
CA THR A 143 -0.68 21.28 3.64
C THR A 143 -0.69 21.99 2.29
N LEU A 144 -1.88 22.26 1.74
CA LEU A 144 -2.01 22.96 0.47
C LEU A 144 -1.48 24.39 0.52
N MET A 145 -1.68 25.11 1.63
CA MET A 145 -1.16 26.47 1.83
C MET A 145 0.38 26.52 1.91
N HIS A 146 1.01 25.48 2.44
CA HIS A 146 2.47 25.39 2.59
C HIS A 146 3.15 24.66 1.42
N THR A 147 2.41 24.40 0.33
CA THR A 147 2.95 23.80 -0.89
C THR A 147 3.08 24.90 -1.94
N SER A 148 4.31 25.31 -2.23
CA SER A 148 4.67 26.48 -3.05
C SER A 148 4.07 26.47 -4.45
N THR A 149 3.95 25.28 -5.06
CA THR A 149 3.23 25.07 -6.32
C THR A 149 2.44 23.77 -6.22
N ILE A 150 1.14 23.82 -6.55
CA ILE A 150 0.32 22.63 -6.70
C ILE A 150 0.25 22.34 -8.20
N PRO A 151 0.91 21.28 -8.71
CA PRO A 151 0.94 20.93 -10.12
C PRO A 151 -0.46 20.79 -10.77
N LEU A 152 -1.51 20.55 -9.96
CA LEU A 152 -2.91 20.51 -10.40
C LEU A 152 -3.41 21.83 -10.91
N PHE A 153 -3.18 22.88 -10.13
CA PHE A 153 -3.65 24.20 -10.51
C PHE A 153 -2.81 24.75 -11.66
N SER A 154 -1.51 24.49 -11.70
CA SER A 154 -0.67 24.92 -12.83
C SER A 154 -1.00 24.19 -14.14
N ALA A 155 -1.33 22.90 -14.11
CA ALA A 155 -1.78 22.16 -15.28
C ALA A 155 -3.13 22.65 -15.83
N ILE A 156 -4.08 22.99 -14.94
CA ILE A 156 -5.39 23.54 -15.33
C ILE A 156 -5.25 24.97 -15.86
N LEU A 157 -4.29 25.74 -15.35
CA LEU A 157 -3.99 27.12 -15.77
C LEU A 157 -3.11 27.20 -17.03
N GLY A 158 -2.72 26.07 -17.63
CA GLY A 158 -2.06 26.01 -18.94
C GLY A 158 -0.54 26.17 -18.94
N ASN A 159 0.14 26.18 -17.79
CA ASN A 159 1.60 26.25 -17.73
C ASN A 159 2.23 24.84 -17.68
N THR A 160 2.39 24.21 -18.85
CA THR A 160 2.79 22.81 -18.99
C THR A 160 4.31 22.58 -18.99
N ALA A 161 5.12 23.63 -19.13
CA ALA A 161 6.57 23.54 -19.31
C ALA A 161 7.34 23.08 -18.06
N ASP A 162 6.77 23.21 -16.85
CA ASP A 162 7.45 22.93 -15.57
C ASP A 162 6.78 21.84 -14.70
N LEU A 163 5.84 21.05 -15.25
CA LEU A 163 5.09 20.05 -14.46
C LEU A 163 5.97 18.96 -13.81
N ALA A 164 7.10 18.63 -14.43
CA ALA A 164 8.05 17.66 -13.89
C ALA A 164 8.85 18.22 -12.70
N LYS A 165 9.27 19.49 -12.75
CA LYS A 165 9.95 20.19 -11.65
C LYS A 165 8.99 20.52 -10.51
N GLY A 166 7.77 20.99 -10.82
CA GLY A 166 6.73 21.26 -9.83
C GLY A 166 6.31 20.03 -9.02
N ARG A 167 6.45 18.81 -9.56
CA ARG A 167 6.22 17.57 -8.80
C ARG A 167 7.28 17.32 -7.73
N ILE A 168 8.51 17.76 -7.95
CA ILE A 168 9.63 17.59 -7.02
C ILE A 168 9.67 18.76 -6.04
N ASP A 169 9.39 19.98 -6.48
CA ASP A 169 9.19 21.13 -5.59
C ASP A 169 8.02 20.90 -4.62
N ALA A 170 6.94 20.25 -5.05
CA ALA A 170 5.86 19.84 -4.15
C ALA A 170 6.27 18.75 -3.13
N LYS A 171 7.37 18.02 -3.38
CA LYS A 171 7.92 17.01 -2.47
C LYS A 171 9.02 17.57 -1.55
N GLU A 172 9.94 18.37 -2.09
CA GLU A 172 11.14 18.87 -1.41
C GLU A 172 11.01 20.32 -0.93
N GLY A 173 10.23 21.16 -1.61
CA GLY A 173 9.99 22.57 -1.25
C GLY A 173 8.85 22.80 -0.25
N TYR A 174 8.42 21.76 0.47
CA TYR A 174 7.38 21.87 1.50
C TYR A 174 7.95 22.47 2.78
N THR A 175 7.49 23.66 3.16
CA THR A 175 7.98 24.42 4.32
C THR A 175 7.23 24.15 5.62
N GLY A 176 6.15 23.35 5.56
CA GLY A 176 5.33 23.03 6.72
C GLY A 176 5.81 21.83 7.54
N ILE A 177 5.04 21.48 8.58
CA ILE A 177 5.36 20.33 9.45
C ILE A 177 5.09 19.01 8.70
N VAL A 178 6.16 18.27 8.40
CA VAL A 178 6.12 17.01 7.63
C VAL A 178 5.17 15.97 8.23
N TYR A 179 5.09 15.87 9.55
CA TYR A 179 4.19 14.95 10.24
C TYR A 179 2.71 15.26 10.01
N VAL A 180 2.33 16.55 9.97
CA VAL A 180 0.95 16.98 9.69
C VAL A 180 0.57 16.60 8.27
N LYS A 181 1.45 16.84 7.30
CA LYS A 181 1.26 16.43 5.91
C LYS A 181 1.10 14.92 5.77
N ASN A 182 2.07 14.15 6.24
CA ASN A 182 2.14 12.71 5.95
C ASN A 182 1.09 11.90 6.75
N ILE A 183 0.90 12.23 8.03
CA ILE A 183 0.01 11.47 8.91
C ILE A 183 -1.42 11.99 8.79
N LEU A 184 -1.66 13.28 9.03
CA LEU A 184 -3.02 13.83 9.20
C LEU A 184 -3.72 14.15 7.87
N ALA A 185 -2.99 14.63 6.87
CA ALA A 185 -3.56 14.94 5.56
C ALA A 185 -3.53 13.73 4.61
N ILE A 186 -2.34 13.19 4.31
CA ILE A 186 -2.19 12.12 3.31
C ILE A 186 -2.74 10.78 3.82
N GLY A 187 -2.43 10.42 5.08
CA GLY A 187 -2.80 9.12 5.66
C GLY A 187 -4.22 9.08 6.23
N LEU A 188 -4.54 10.02 7.12
CA LEU A 188 -5.77 9.98 7.92
C LEU A 188 -7.02 10.37 7.12
N THR A 189 -6.96 11.38 6.24
CA THR A 189 -8.16 11.85 5.50
C THR A 189 -8.81 10.75 4.65
N PRO A 190 -8.07 9.98 3.83
CA PRO A 190 -8.67 8.88 3.06
C PRO A 190 -9.22 7.78 3.96
N LEU A 191 -8.53 7.46 5.06
CA LEU A 191 -8.95 6.44 6.01
C LEU A 191 -10.27 6.82 6.71
N LEU A 192 -10.37 8.07 7.21
CA LEU A 192 -11.62 8.58 7.79
C LEU A 192 -12.74 8.64 6.75
N SER A 193 -12.43 9.00 5.51
CA SER A 193 -13.41 8.98 4.42
C SER A 193 -13.99 7.59 4.21
N ILE A 194 -13.16 6.54 4.22
CA ILE A 194 -13.62 5.15 4.09
C ILE A 194 -14.48 4.73 5.30
N VAL A 195 -14.12 5.14 6.52
CA VAL A 195 -14.94 4.90 7.72
C VAL A 195 -16.30 5.57 7.61
N ALA A 196 -16.33 6.86 7.25
CA ALA A 196 -17.57 7.61 7.04
C ALA A 196 -18.43 6.99 5.94
N PHE A 197 -17.81 6.52 4.86
CA PHE A 197 -18.47 5.80 3.78
C PHE A 197 -19.09 4.49 4.26
N ALA A 198 -18.37 3.67 5.02
CA ALA A 198 -18.90 2.42 5.59
C ALA A 198 -20.12 2.68 6.49
N TYR A 199 -20.07 3.71 7.34
CA TYR A 199 -21.22 4.13 8.14
C TYR A 199 -22.37 4.65 7.29
N SER A 200 -22.11 5.41 6.24
CA SER A 200 -23.13 5.94 5.33
C SER A 200 -23.91 4.81 4.64
N LEU A 201 -23.21 3.73 4.25
CA LEU A 201 -23.80 2.55 3.59
C LEU A 201 -24.64 1.71 4.56
N LYS A 202 -24.21 1.63 5.83
CA LYS A 202 -24.87 0.85 6.87
C LYS A 202 -26.08 1.59 7.47
N THR A 203 -25.88 2.82 7.95
CA THR A 203 -26.90 3.60 8.68
C THR A 203 -27.88 4.32 7.78
N ARG A 204 -27.47 4.67 6.56
CA ARG A 204 -28.20 5.56 5.64
C ARG A 204 -28.54 6.94 6.20
N LEU A 205 -27.90 7.37 7.30
CA LEU A 205 -28.11 8.70 7.88
C LEU A 205 -27.48 9.78 7.01
N TRP A 206 -28.18 10.91 6.87
CA TRP A 206 -27.72 12.05 6.08
C TRP A 206 -26.42 12.64 6.64
N SER A 207 -26.26 12.69 7.97
CA SER A 207 -25.07 13.21 8.63
C SER A 207 -23.78 12.49 8.19
N TRP A 208 -23.83 11.15 8.08
CA TRP A 208 -22.69 10.36 7.60
C TRP A 208 -22.42 10.56 6.11
N ARG A 209 -23.46 10.83 5.30
CA ARG A 209 -23.29 11.12 3.87
C ARG A 209 -22.64 12.47 3.63
N VAL A 210 -23.06 13.50 4.36
CA VAL A 210 -22.45 14.84 4.28
C VAL A 210 -21.00 14.78 4.73
N LEU A 211 -20.71 14.13 5.87
CA LEU A 211 -19.35 13.99 6.35
C LEU A 211 -18.46 13.20 5.38
N PHE A 212 -18.99 12.12 4.80
CA PHE A 212 -18.32 11.39 3.73
C PHE A 212 -18.04 12.28 2.53
N GLY A 213 -19.01 13.06 2.05
CA GLY A 213 -18.83 13.96 0.91
C GLY A 213 -17.69 14.96 1.12
N LEU A 214 -17.64 15.61 2.29
CA LEU A 214 -16.56 16.54 2.64
C LEU A 214 -15.19 15.84 2.69
N LEU A 215 -15.11 14.69 3.37
CA LEU A 215 -13.87 13.91 3.47
C LEU A 215 -13.43 13.32 2.13
N PHE A 216 -14.38 12.94 1.27
CA PHE A 216 -14.11 12.43 -0.07
C PHE A 216 -13.44 13.50 -0.93
N VAL A 217 -14.00 14.72 -0.96
CA VAL A 217 -13.41 15.84 -1.70
C VAL A 217 -12.00 16.15 -1.17
N ALA A 218 -11.84 16.24 0.15
CA ALA A 218 -10.53 16.46 0.77
C ALA A 218 -9.53 15.33 0.45
N ALA A 219 -9.96 14.08 0.48
CA ALA A 219 -9.14 12.91 0.16
C ALA A 219 -8.72 12.89 -1.32
N VAL A 220 -9.62 13.23 -2.25
CA VAL A 220 -9.27 13.30 -3.68
C VAL A 220 -8.28 14.42 -3.94
N ILE A 221 -8.50 15.62 -3.37
CA ILE A 221 -7.60 16.76 -3.53
C ILE A 221 -6.20 16.43 -3.02
N ILE A 222 -6.08 15.90 -1.79
CA ILE A 222 -4.78 15.55 -1.25
C ILE A 222 -4.15 14.39 -2.04
N GLN A 223 -4.88 13.36 -2.46
CA GLN A 223 -4.25 12.29 -3.26
C GLN A 223 -3.79 12.74 -4.65
N MET A 224 -4.30 13.88 -5.16
CA MET A 224 -3.89 14.48 -6.42
C MET A 224 -2.85 15.60 -6.27
N TYR A 225 -2.47 16.00 -5.05
CA TYR A 225 -1.61 17.18 -4.83
C TYR A 225 -0.25 17.06 -5.53
N ASN A 226 0.31 15.86 -5.64
CA ASN A 226 1.63 15.59 -6.23
C ASN A 226 1.57 15.05 -7.68
N PHE A 227 0.41 15.11 -8.34
CA PHE A 227 0.20 14.60 -9.70
C PHE A 227 0.49 13.10 -9.90
N GLU A 228 0.61 12.34 -8.82
CA GLU A 228 0.79 10.91 -8.93
C GLU A 228 -0.54 10.23 -9.26
N LYS A 229 -0.56 9.48 -10.37
CA LYS A 229 -1.79 8.83 -10.89
C LYS A 229 -2.27 7.68 -9.99
N ALA A 230 -1.34 7.04 -9.28
CA ALA A 230 -1.59 5.79 -8.57
C ALA A 230 -2.38 5.95 -7.25
N PRO A 231 -2.07 6.93 -6.36
CA PRO A 231 -2.75 7.04 -5.06
C PRO A 231 -4.27 7.23 -5.15
N THR A 232 -4.76 8.04 -6.10
CA THR A 232 -6.20 8.26 -6.30
C THR A 232 -6.91 6.99 -6.75
N LEU A 233 -6.33 6.21 -7.68
CA LEU A 233 -6.89 4.92 -8.09
C LEU A 233 -6.98 3.93 -6.93
N PHE A 234 -5.93 3.84 -6.11
CA PHE A 234 -5.95 2.98 -4.92
C PHE A 234 -7.00 3.41 -3.90
N TYR A 235 -7.21 4.70 -3.72
CA TYR A 235 -8.30 5.22 -2.88
C TYR A 235 -9.69 4.82 -3.42
N MET A 236 -9.93 4.92 -4.72
CA MET A 236 -11.18 4.47 -5.33
C MET A 236 -11.39 2.95 -5.17
N ILE A 237 -10.32 2.15 -5.31
CA ILE A 237 -10.37 0.71 -5.05
C ILE A 237 -10.76 0.43 -3.58
N MET A 238 -10.24 1.20 -2.61
CA MET A 238 -10.62 1.05 -1.21
C MET A 238 -12.13 1.30 -0.98
N LEU A 239 -12.73 2.29 -1.64
CA LEU A 239 -14.19 2.54 -1.56
C LEU A 239 -15.00 1.38 -2.15
N ILE A 240 -14.54 0.81 -3.26
CA ILE A 240 -15.19 -0.36 -3.89
C ILE A 240 -15.11 -1.58 -2.96
N LEU A 241 -13.92 -1.88 -2.42
CA LEU A 241 -13.73 -2.95 -1.43
C LEU A 241 -14.62 -2.75 -0.21
N THR A 242 -14.81 -1.51 0.24
CA THR A 242 -15.68 -1.19 1.38
C THR A 242 -17.13 -1.54 1.08
N SER A 243 -17.61 -1.20 -0.11
CA SER A 243 -18.96 -1.55 -0.55
C SER A 243 -19.18 -3.07 -0.61
N ILE A 244 -18.14 -3.83 -0.97
CA ILE A 244 -18.16 -5.29 -1.03
C ILE A 244 -18.19 -5.90 0.36
N TYR A 245 -17.30 -5.47 1.26
CA TYR A 245 -17.22 -5.98 2.63
C TYR A 245 -18.45 -5.65 3.48
N VAL A 246 -19.09 -4.50 3.22
CA VAL A 246 -20.38 -4.13 3.83
C VAL A 246 -21.55 -4.92 3.22
N GLY A 247 -21.34 -5.60 2.09
CA GLY A 247 -22.34 -6.46 1.44
C GLY A 247 -23.36 -5.72 0.58
N LYS A 248 -23.10 -4.45 0.22
CA LYS A 248 -23.94 -3.66 -0.71
C LYS A 248 -23.64 -3.97 -2.17
N LEU A 249 -22.40 -4.33 -2.46
CA LEU A 249 -21.92 -4.64 -3.80
C LEU A 249 -21.47 -6.10 -3.84
N ARG A 250 -21.86 -6.83 -4.88
CA ARG A 250 -21.29 -8.14 -5.18
C ARG A 250 -20.35 -7.96 -6.37
N LEU A 251 -19.11 -8.42 -6.23
CA LEU A 251 -18.21 -8.47 -7.37
C LEU A 251 -18.78 -9.45 -8.40
N ASN A 252 -19.02 -8.92 -9.59
CA ASN A 252 -19.31 -9.69 -10.80
C ASN A 252 -18.25 -9.31 -11.85
N LEU A 253 -17.95 -10.22 -12.77
CA LEU A 253 -16.96 -10.01 -13.82
C LEU A 253 -17.22 -8.71 -14.60
N ARG A 254 -18.49 -8.38 -14.87
CA ARG A 254 -18.89 -7.12 -15.53
C ARG A 254 -18.42 -5.88 -14.77
N LEU A 255 -18.50 -5.91 -13.45
CA LEU A 255 -18.11 -4.79 -12.59
C LEU A 255 -16.58 -4.67 -12.52
N ILE A 256 -15.87 -5.80 -12.48
CA ILE A 256 -14.40 -5.83 -12.58
C ILE A 256 -13.96 -5.24 -13.93
N LEU A 257 -14.60 -5.64 -15.03
CA LEU A 257 -14.30 -5.13 -16.37
C LEU A 257 -14.62 -3.62 -16.48
N LEU A 258 -15.74 -3.15 -15.92
CA LEU A 258 -16.10 -1.74 -15.90
C LEU A 258 -15.05 -0.91 -15.15
N PHE A 259 -14.69 -1.31 -13.93
CA PHE A 259 -13.67 -0.59 -13.16
C PHE A 259 -12.29 -0.68 -13.79
N GLY A 260 -11.96 -1.82 -14.41
CA GLY A 260 -10.75 -1.98 -15.21
C GLY A 260 -10.72 -0.99 -16.38
N ALA A 261 -11.82 -0.87 -17.13
CA ALA A 261 -11.94 0.08 -18.24
C ALA A 261 -11.82 1.54 -17.76
N VAL A 262 -12.47 1.90 -16.64
CA VAL A 262 -12.36 3.25 -16.05
C VAL A 262 -10.92 3.54 -15.60
N ALA A 263 -10.24 2.58 -14.97
CA ALA A 263 -8.84 2.75 -14.57
C ALA A 263 -7.92 2.92 -15.78
N VAL A 264 -8.12 2.14 -16.84
CA VAL A 264 -7.36 2.28 -18.11
C VAL A 264 -7.63 3.64 -18.74
N ALA A 265 -8.90 4.06 -18.84
CA ALA A 265 -9.27 5.37 -19.39
C ALA A 265 -8.63 6.52 -18.58
N TYR A 266 -8.68 6.46 -17.25
CA TYR A 266 -8.03 7.42 -16.37
C TYR A 266 -6.51 7.48 -16.58
N ILE A 267 -5.86 6.32 -16.71
CA ILE A 267 -4.42 6.24 -17.00
C ILE A 267 -4.13 6.91 -18.34
N VAL A 268 -4.89 6.59 -19.39
CA VAL A 268 -4.71 7.15 -20.74
C VAL A 268 -4.86 8.68 -20.70
N VAL A 269 -5.93 9.22 -20.13
CA VAL A 269 -6.15 10.67 -19.99
C VAL A 269 -4.98 11.34 -19.27
N MET A 270 -4.52 10.75 -18.17
CA MET A 270 -3.39 11.29 -17.43
C MET A 270 -2.06 11.18 -18.19
N TYR A 271 -1.91 10.25 -19.14
CA TYR A 271 -0.71 10.14 -19.99
C TYR A 271 -0.76 11.12 -21.16
N THR A 272 -1.92 11.33 -21.77
CA THR A 272 -2.09 12.33 -22.83
C THR A 272 -1.92 13.76 -22.30
N LEU A 273 -2.42 14.05 -21.09
CA LEU A 273 -2.24 15.36 -20.45
C LEU A 273 -0.77 15.68 -20.11
N LEU A 274 0.09 14.67 -19.96
CA LEU A 274 1.52 14.82 -19.68
C LEU A 274 2.39 14.84 -20.96
N GLY A 275 1.78 15.03 -22.14
CA GLY A 275 2.52 15.25 -23.39
C GLY A 275 3.00 13.99 -24.12
N ALA A 276 2.57 12.79 -23.74
CA ALA A 276 2.88 11.57 -24.49
C ALA A 276 1.97 11.46 -25.72
N THR A 277 2.41 11.97 -26.87
CA THR A 277 1.70 11.89 -28.16
C THR A 277 2.27 10.75 -29.02
N GLY A 278 1.52 9.65 -29.15
CA GLY A 278 1.86 8.56 -30.09
C GLY A 278 1.36 7.18 -29.68
N SER A 279 0.62 6.49 -30.56
CA SER A 279 0.08 5.13 -30.35
C SER A 279 1.17 4.07 -30.13
N SER A 280 2.35 4.27 -30.71
CA SER A 280 3.54 3.42 -30.52
C SER A 280 4.12 3.51 -29.10
N THR A 281 4.00 4.65 -28.42
CA THR A 281 4.49 4.87 -27.05
C THR A 281 3.60 4.20 -26.00
N PHE A 282 2.28 4.11 -26.26
CA PHE A 282 1.32 3.47 -25.35
C PHE A 282 1.40 1.94 -25.38
N LEU A 283 1.66 1.35 -26.54
CA LEU A 283 1.75 -0.10 -26.74
C LEU A 283 3.17 -0.65 -26.58
N ASN A 284 4.19 0.22 -26.44
CA ASN A 284 5.56 -0.23 -26.24
C ASN A 284 5.69 -1.00 -24.92
N TYR A 285 6.10 -2.25 -25.04
CA TYR A 285 6.26 -3.20 -23.93
C TYR A 285 7.29 -2.77 -22.88
N SER A 286 8.21 -1.84 -23.18
CA SER A 286 9.22 -1.35 -22.23
C SER A 286 8.96 0.04 -21.65
N GLN A 287 8.12 0.86 -22.32
CA GLN A 287 7.88 2.25 -21.92
C GLN A 287 6.41 2.54 -21.60
N GLY A 288 5.49 1.73 -22.12
CA GLY A 288 4.06 1.85 -21.95
C GLY A 288 3.57 1.44 -20.56
N PRO A 289 2.30 1.73 -20.21
CA PRO A 289 1.76 1.50 -18.87
C PRO A 289 1.82 0.04 -18.41
N ILE A 290 1.59 -0.92 -19.33
CA ILE A 290 1.64 -2.36 -19.03
C ILE A 290 3.07 -2.81 -18.77
N GLY A 291 4.02 -2.37 -19.61
CA GLY A 291 5.45 -2.60 -19.43
C GLY A 291 5.95 -2.07 -18.09
N ARG A 292 5.44 -0.92 -17.64
CA ARG A 292 5.79 -0.35 -16.34
C ARG A 292 5.35 -1.21 -15.16
N ILE A 293 4.13 -1.76 -15.21
CA ILE A 293 3.59 -2.58 -14.13
C ILE A 293 4.32 -3.93 -14.05
N ILE A 294 4.65 -4.53 -15.20
CA ILE A 294 5.19 -5.90 -15.25
C ILE A 294 6.73 -5.93 -15.21
N LEU A 295 7.40 -5.13 -16.04
CA LEU A 295 8.86 -5.16 -16.20
C LEU A 295 9.57 -4.06 -15.43
N THR A 296 9.15 -2.80 -15.58
CA THR A 296 9.87 -1.68 -14.93
C THR A 296 9.78 -1.77 -13.41
N GLN A 297 8.71 -2.35 -12.86
CA GLN A 297 8.52 -2.47 -11.42
C GLN A 297 9.50 -3.44 -10.75
N ILE A 298 9.87 -4.53 -11.44
CA ILE A 298 10.82 -5.53 -10.90
C ILE A 298 12.25 -5.27 -11.37
N ALA A 299 12.45 -4.58 -12.49
CA ALA A 299 13.77 -4.41 -13.09
C ALA A 299 14.86 -3.85 -12.14
N PRO A 300 14.59 -2.86 -11.27
CA PRO A 300 15.59 -2.38 -10.33
C PRO A 300 16.14 -3.48 -9.42
N MET A 301 15.34 -4.49 -9.06
CA MET A 301 15.77 -5.59 -8.18
C MET A 301 16.97 -6.35 -8.76
N TYR A 302 17.04 -6.50 -10.08
CA TYR A 302 18.18 -7.13 -10.74
C TYR A 302 19.44 -6.26 -10.65
N ILE A 303 19.30 -4.93 -10.64
CA ILE A 303 20.43 -4.01 -10.42
C ILE A 303 20.90 -4.08 -8.97
N PHE A 304 20.00 -4.22 -8.00
CA PHE A 304 20.38 -4.47 -6.60
C PHE A 304 21.27 -5.70 -6.49
N VAL A 305 20.89 -6.79 -7.16
CA VAL A 305 21.65 -8.04 -7.18
C VAL A 305 23.00 -7.89 -7.91
N ASP A 306 23.04 -7.08 -8.96
CA ASP A 306 24.22 -6.87 -9.80
C ASP A 306 25.27 -5.93 -9.17
N ARG A 307 24.83 -4.96 -8.36
CA ARG A 307 25.71 -3.97 -7.74
C ARG A 307 26.15 -4.35 -6.34
N PHE A 308 25.22 -4.79 -5.48
CA PHE A 308 25.55 -5.05 -4.08
C PHE A 308 26.15 -6.44 -3.88
N GLY A 309 27.34 -6.49 -3.27
CA GLY A 309 28.16 -7.69 -3.09
C GLY A 309 29.40 -7.71 -4.00
N GLU A 310 29.28 -7.14 -5.22
CA GLU A 310 30.37 -7.10 -6.20
C GLU A 310 30.94 -5.69 -6.40
N VAL A 311 30.08 -4.68 -6.57
CA VAL A 311 30.48 -3.27 -6.83
C VAL A 311 30.40 -2.43 -5.55
N TYR A 312 29.31 -2.58 -4.79
CA TYR A 312 29.13 -1.93 -3.50
C TYR A 312 29.11 -2.97 -2.39
N PRO A 313 29.72 -2.69 -1.22
CA PRO A 313 29.55 -3.55 -0.05
C PRO A 313 28.09 -3.56 0.40
N TYR A 314 27.68 -4.63 1.08
CA TYR A 314 26.36 -4.69 1.70
C TYR A 314 26.21 -3.60 2.77
N LEU A 315 25.01 -3.05 2.89
CA LEU A 315 24.75 -1.91 3.78
C LEU A 315 24.70 -2.28 5.27
N HIS A 316 24.44 -3.55 5.60
CA HIS A 316 24.36 -4.04 6.97
C HIS A 316 23.49 -3.13 7.87
N LEU A 317 24.07 -2.45 8.85
CA LEU A 317 23.36 -1.55 9.76
C LEU A 317 22.70 -0.38 9.02
N TYR A 318 23.37 0.22 8.05
CA TYR A 318 22.93 1.42 7.31
C TYR A 318 21.68 1.18 6.46
N GLY A 319 21.36 -0.07 6.15
CA GLY A 319 20.16 -0.45 5.39
C GLY A 319 18.93 -0.72 6.27
N LEU A 320 19.02 -0.56 7.59
CA LEU A 320 17.89 -0.69 8.51
C LEU A 320 16.98 0.56 8.45
N PRO A 321 15.73 0.46 8.95
CA PRO A 321 14.83 1.62 9.04
C PRO A 321 15.41 2.73 9.94
N ASP A 322 15.18 3.99 9.57
CA ASP A 322 15.53 5.19 10.35
C ASP A 322 15.15 5.06 11.84
N SER A 323 13.98 4.50 12.15
CA SER A 323 13.50 4.36 13.53
C SER A 323 14.41 3.50 14.41
N ILE A 324 15.15 2.55 13.81
CA ILE A 324 16.12 1.72 14.52
C ILE A 324 17.47 2.45 14.52
N LEU A 325 17.85 3.06 13.41
CA LEU A 325 19.15 3.72 13.26
C LEU A 325 19.33 4.96 14.14
N GLN A 326 18.24 5.68 14.44
CA GLN A 326 18.25 6.77 15.43
C GLN A 326 18.67 6.31 16.84
N LEU A 327 18.50 5.03 17.19
CA LEU A 327 18.99 4.49 18.47
C LEU A 327 20.52 4.31 18.49
N TYR A 328 21.13 4.26 17.30
CA TYR A 328 22.56 4.06 17.11
C TYR A 328 23.27 5.34 16.62
N ASP A 329 22.55 6.45 16.48
CA ASP A 329 23.05 7.73 15.95
C ASP A 329 23.72 7.60 14.57
N VAL A 330 23.09 6.78 13.70
CA VAL A 330 23.55 6.53 12.33
C VAL A 330 22.49 7.01 11.34
N ASP A 331 22.91 7.66 10.27
CA ASP A 331 22.00 8.06 9.18
C ASP A 331 21.66 6.88 8.27
N GLN A 332 20.38 6.76 7.88
CA GLN A 332 19.95 5.72 6.94
C GLN A 332 20.47 5.97 5.53
N MET A 333 21.13 4.96 4.97
CA MET A 333 21.49 4.95 3.55
C MET A 333 20.39 4.24 2.75
N ARG A 334 19.53 5.02 2.08
CA ARG A 334 18.50 4.44 1.20
C ARG A 334 19.15 3.85 -0.05
N SER A 335 19.24 2.52 -0.09
CA SER A 335 19.83 1.74 -1.18
C SER A 335 19.22 2.05 -2.56
N ALA A 336 17.91 2.31 -2.61
CA ALA A 336 17.23 2.76 -3.83
C ALA A 336 17.70 4.12 -4.37
N ARG A 337 18.22 5.01 -3.51
CA ARG A 337 18.80 6.30 -3.90
C ARG A 337 20.21 6.12 -4.44
N VAL A 338 21.01 5.23 -3.82
CA VAL A 338 22.37 4.89 -4.27
C VAL A 338 22.34 4.35 -5.71
N ILE A 339 21.47 3.39 -5.99
CA ILE A 339 21.33 2.83 -7.34
C ILE A 339 20.81 3.88 -8.35
N MET A 340 19.95 4.80 -7.93
CA MET A 340 19.49 5.86 -8.82
C MET A 340 20.64 6.79 -9.22
N MET A 341 21.52 7.15 -8.28
CA MET A 341 22.71 7.97 -8.55
C MET A 341 23.68 7.26 -9.50
N ASP A 342 23.85 5.95 -9.35
CA ASP A 342 24.69 5.14 -10.24
C ASP A 342 24.10 5.03 -11.67
N LEU A 343 22.82 4.68 -11.79
CA LEU A 343 22.21 4.42 -13.10
C LEU A 343 21.86 5.70 -13.88
N PHE A 344 21.51 6.79 -13.20
CA PHE A 344 21.01 8.02 -13.84
C PHE A 344 21.59 9.28 -13.19
N PRO A 345 22.92 9.48 -13.21
CA PRO A 345 23.56 10.62 -12.58
C PRO A 345 23.08 11.96 -13.14
N GLU A 346 22.84 12.04 -14.45
CA GLU A 346 22.31 13.23 -15.14
C GLU A 346 20.96 13.67 -14.56
N LYS A 347 20.04 12.72 -14.30
CA LYS A 347 18.73 13.03 -13.72
C LYS A 347 18.79 13.51 -12.28
N VAL A 348 19.81 13.06 -11.54
CA VAL A 348 20.04 13.53 -10.16
C VAL A 348 20.59 14.95 -10.18
N GLN A 349 21.52 15.24 -11.09
CA GLN A 349 22.07 16.60 -11.27
C GLN A 349 21.03 17.60 -11.77
N GLU A 350 20.12 17.16 -12.64
CA GLU A 350 18.98 17.96 -13.11
C GLU A 350 17.88 18.13 -12.05
N GLY A 351 18.01 17.49 -10.87
CA GLY A 351 16.99 17.53 -9.82
C GLY A 351 15.68 16.84 -10.21
N THR A 352 15.68 15.97 -11.22
CA THR A 352 14.48 15.26 -11.72
C THR A 352 14.38 13.80 -11.25
N ALA A 353 15.40 13.30 -10.56
CA ALA A 353 15.50 11.91 -10.13
C ALA A 353 14.64 11.60 -8.89
N GLY A 354 13.80 10.58 -8.99
CA GLY A 354 13.12 9.94 -7.86
C GLY A 354 13.95 8.80 -7.24
N VAL A 355 13.29 7.90 -6.52
CA VAL A 355 13.87 6.65 -6.01
C VAL A 355 13.46 5.45 -6.87
N LEU A 356 14.37 4.49 -7.08
CA LEU A 356 14.10 3.26 -7.82
C LEU A 356 13.51 2.17 -6.91
N ASN A 357 12.23 2.32 -6.63
CA ASN A 357 11.50 1.36 -5.80
C ASN A 357 11.22 0.06 -6.57
N THR A 358 11.34 -1.06 -5.87
CA THR A 358 11.08 -2.40 -6.39
C THR A 358 10.54 -3.29 -5.27
N LEU A 359 10.30 -4.56 -5.57
CA LEU A 359 9.99 -5.57 -4.56
C LEU A 359 10.97 -5.47 -3.39
N TYR A 360 10.46 -5.52 -2.15
CA TYR A 360 11.23 -5.43 -0.91
C TYR A 360 12.52 -6.29 -0.89
N VAL A 361 12.52 -7.38 -1.66
CA VAL A 361 13.67 -8.26 -1.92
C VAL A 361 14.92 -7.50 -2.35
N GLY A 362 14.79 -6.45 -3.19
CA GLY A 362 15.94 -5.66 -3.66
C GLY A 362 16.69 -4.96 -2.53
N GLU A 363 15.96 -4.23 -1.68
CA GLU A 363 16.57 -3.57 -0.52
C GLU A 363 17.07 -4.59 0.51
N ALA A 364 16.32 -5.67 0.76
CA ALA A 364 16.75 -6.73 1.67
C ALA A 364 18.06 -7.38 1.21
N PHE A 365 18.24 -7.55 -0.10
CA PHE A 365 19.49 -8.04 -0.69
C PHE A 365 20.63 -7.03 -0.57
N ALA A 366 20.40 -5.74 -0.79
CA ALA A 366 21.43 -4.72 -0.55
C ALA A 366 21.91 -4.68 0.91
N THR A 367 21.05 -5.01 1.87
CA THR A 367 21.40 -4.95 3.29
C THR A 367 22.18 -6.17 3.76
N TYR A 368 21.74 -7.39 3.42
CA TYR A 368 22.33 -8.64 3.94
C TYR A 368 22.45 -9.76 2.89
N GLY A 369 22.44 -9.43 1.60
CA GLY A 369 22.48 -10.40 0.51
C GLY A 369 21.31 -11.39 0.54
N ALA A 370 21.56 -12.64 0.16
CA ALA A 370 20.54 -13.69 0.12
C ALA A 370 19.91 -13.98 1.50
N TRP A 371 20.67 -13.85 2.59
CA TRP A 371 20.15 -14.00 3.96
C TRP A 371 19.13 -12.91 4.29
N GLY A 372 19.38 -11.68 3.87
CA GLY A 372 18.43 -10.57 4.00
C GLY A 372 17.11 -10.88 3.32
N VAL A 373 17.15 -11.42 2.10
CA VAL A 373 15.95 -11.84 1.36
C VAL A 373 15.16 -12.91 2.11
N MET A 374 15.84 -13.94 2.63
CA MET A 374 15.19 -15.01 3.38
C MET A 374 14.50 -14.49 4.64
N LEU A 375 15.23 -13.74 5.46
CA LEU A 375 14.71 -13.17 6.71
C LEU A 375 13.55 -12.20 6.46
N ALA A 376 13.69 -11.31 5.47
CA ALA A 376 12.64 -10.37 5.07
C ALA A 376 11.36 -11.08 4.61
N SER A 377 11.49 -12.13 3.80
CA SER A 377 10.35 -12.89 3.27
C SER A 377 9.60 -13.64 4.38
N VAL A 378 10.34 -14.23 5.32
CA VAL A 378 9.75 -14.88 6.51
C VAL A 378 9.07 -13.85 7.39
N TYR A 379 9.76 -12.75 7.73
CA TYR A 379 9.22 -11.66 8.54
C TYR A 379 7.91 -11.11 7.96
N LEU A 380 7.88 -10.77 6.67
CA LEU A 380 6.69 -10.22 6.03
C LEU A 380 5.53 -11.20 6.01
N GLY A 381 5.78 -12.49 5.74
CA GLY A 381 4.70 -13.47 5.77
C GLY A 381 4.16 -13.71 7.18
N VAL A 382 5.01 -13.62 8.21
CA VAL A 382 4.55 -13.65 9.62
C VAL A 382 3.70 -12.43 9.94
N PHE A 383 4.21 -11.23 9.65
CA PHE A 383 3.51 -9.96 9.89
C PHE A 383 2.15 -9.91 9.19
N VAL A 384 2.11 -10.22 7.90
CA VAL A 384 0.89 -10.23 7.09
C VAL A 384 -0.12 -11.24 7.63
N GLN A 385 0.31 -12.45 7.97
CA GLN A 385 -0.60 -13.47 8.46
C GLN A 385 -1.17 -13.10 9.83
N LEU A 386 -0.36 -12.61 10.76
CA LEU A 386 -0.84 -12.17 12.07
C LEU A 386 -1.86 -11.04 11.94
N LEU A 387 -1.60 -10.06 11.07
CA LEU A 387 -2.52 -8.98 10.80
C LEU A 387 -3.83 -9.48 10.17
N TYR A 388 -3.73 -10.42 9.22
CA TYR A 388 -4.91 -11.05 8.61
C TYR A 388 -5.77 -11.77 9.65
N ILE A 389 -5.16 -12.59 10.52
CA ILE A 389 -5.85 -13.29 11.60
C ILE A 389 -6.53 -12.31 12.55
N LEU A 390 -5.82 -11.24 12.94
CA LEU A 390 -6.36 -10.19 13.80
C LEU A 390 -7.67 -9.62 13.22
N PHE A 391 -7.67 -9.19 11.96
CA PHE A 391 -8.86 -8.59 11.36
C PHE A 391 -10.00 -9.57 11.11
N VAL A 392 -9.69 -10.84 10.80
CA VAL A 392 -10.72 -11.88 10.64
C VAL A 392 -11.40 -12.23 11.98
N ARG A 393 -10.67 -12.12 13.10
CA ARG A 393 -11.21 -12.38 14.44
C ARG A 393 -11.88 -11.15 15.08
N LEU A 394 -11.56 -9.94 14.62
CA LEU A 394 -12.25 -8.73 15.05
C LEU A 394 -13.71 -8.72 14.56
N PRO A 395 -14.63 -8.09 15.33
CA PRO A 395 -16.02 -7.99 14.90
C PRO A 395 -16.15 -7.16 13.62
N LYS A 396 -17.14 -7.48 12.79
CA LYS A 396 -17.47 -6.70 11.60
C LYS A 396 -18.12 -5.36 11.96
N HIS A 397 -17.28 -4.42 12.33
CA HIS A 397 -17.63 -3.04 12.62
C HIS A 397 -17.12 -2.13 11.49
N PRO A 398 -17.82 -1.04 11.11
CA PRO A 398 -17.37 -0.14 10.05
C PRO A 398 -15.92 0.36 10.21
N VAL A 399 -15.49 0.62 11.44
CA VAL A 399 -14.10 1.02 11.75
C VAL A 399 -13.10 -0.08 11.41
N PHE A 400 -13.31 -1.31 11.89
CA PHE A 400 -12.40 -2.43 11.66
C PHE A 400 -12.38 -2.88 10.20
N ILE A 401 -13.53 -2.83 9.51
CA ILE A 401 -13.61 -3.09 8.07
C ILE A 401 -12.77 -2.07 7.29
N SER A 402 -12.88 -0.79 7.63
CA SER A 402 -12.16 0.28 6.95
C SER A 402 -10.65 0.18 7.18
N LEU A 403 -10.23 -0.11 8.42
CA LEU A 403 -8.82 -0.40 8.75
C LEU A 403 -8.32 -1.63 7.99
N PHE A 404 -9.10 -2.71 7.95
CA PHE A 404 -8.71 -3.91 7.23
C PHE A 404 -8.51 -3.63 5.74
N ILE A 405 -9.42 -2.89 5.11
CA ILE A 405 -9.33 -2.50 3.69
C ILE A 405 -8.14 -1.58 3.43
N PHE A 406 -7.87 -0.65 4.35
CA PHE A 406 -6.68 0.19 4.30
C PHE A 406 -5.42 -0.66 4.26
N PHE A 407 -5.30 -1.69 5.12
CA PHE A 407 -4.16 -2.60 5.09
C PHE A 407 -4.14 -3.53 3.87
N ILE A 408 -5.30 -3.98 3.38
CA ILE A 408 -5.42 -4.77 2.14
C ILE A 408 -4.78 -4.05 0.94
N ILE A 409 -4.83 -2.71 0.90
CA ILE A 409 -4.27 -1.92 -0.20
C ILE A 409 -2.86 -1.40 0.11
N ASN A 410 -2.61 -0.90 1.31
CA ASN A 410 -1.33 -0.24 1.61
C ASN A 410 -0.17 -1.20 1.85
N ILE A 411 -0.42 -2.42 2.37
CA ILE A 411 0.65 -3.41 2.55
C ILE A 411 1.22 -3.86 1.19
N PRO A 412 0.41 -4.33 0.21
CA PRO A 412 0.92 -4.66 -1.12
C PRO A 412 1.70 -3.52 -1.78
N ARG A 413 1.25 -2.27 -1.61
CA ARG A 413 1.93 -1.09 -2.15
C ARG A 413 3.31 -0.89 -1.51
N ALA A 414 3.39 -1.02 -0.19
CA ALA A 414 4.66 -0.89 0.53
C ALA A 414 5.62 -2.05 0.22
N MET A 415 5.12 -3.26 -0.03
CA MET A 415 5.93 -4.42 -0.49
C MET A 415 6.66 -4.17 -1.81
N VAL A 416 6.18 -3.23 -2.62
CA VAL A 416 6.75 -2.81 -3.91
C VAL A 416 7.48 -1.45 -3.79
N GLY A 417 7.53 -0.89 -2.58
CA GLY A 417 8.12 0.42 -2.25
C GLY A 417 9.51 0.37 -1.61
N GLY A 418 9.88 -0.76 -0.98
CA GLY A 418 11.13 -0.92 -0.23
C GLY A 418 10.92 -1.76 1.04
N PHE A 419 11.97 -2.38 1.56
CA PHE A 419 11.92 -3.18 2.80
C PHE A 419 11.96 -2.29 4.05
N SER A 420 12.74 -1.21 4.06
CA SER A 420 12.89 -0.36 5.26
C SER A 420 11.55 0.19 5.74
N ASP A 421 10.67 0.54 4.80
CA ASP A 421 9.38 1.19 5.07
C ASP A 421 8.31 0.21 5.60
N LEU A 422 8.63 -1.11 5.63
CA LEU A 422 7.73 -2.18 6.04
C LEU A 422 8.02 -2.75 7.43
N VAL A 423 9.28 -2.70 7.90
CA VAL A 423 9.69 -3.35 9.16
C VAL A 423 8.97 -2.72 10.36
N ILE A 424 8.93 -1.40 10.43
CA ILE A 424 8.08 -0.66 11.35
C ILE A 424 7.63 0.57 10.59
N ASN A 425 6.33 0.70 10.36
CA ASN A 425 5.76 1.90 9.76
C ASN A 425 5.05 2.72 10.86
N PRO A 426 5.71 3.74 11.44
CA PRO A 426 5.12 4.54 12.53
C PRO A 426 3.82 5.21 12.10
N VAL A 427 3.70 5.60 10.82
CA VAL A 427 2.49 6.21 10.28
C VAL A 427 1.31 5.25 10.39
N TRP A 428 1.47 3.97 10.03
CA TRP A 428 0.39 2.99 10.15
C TRP A 428 -0.05 2.75 11.59
N ILE A 429 0.91 2.71 12.53
CA ILE A 429 0.61 2.56 13.95
C ILE A 429 -0.19 3.77 14.46
N VAL A 430 0.26 4.99 14.14
CA VAL A 430 -0.42 6.22 14.54
C VAL A 430 -1.83 6.29 13.92
N LEU A 431 -1.98 5.97 12.64
CA LEU A 431 -3.29 5.94 11.97
C LEU A 431 -4.23 4.92 12.60
N PHE A 432 -3.74 3.72 12.92
CA PHE A 432 -4.51 2.69 13.60
C PHE A 432 -5.00 3.17 14.96
N VAL A 433 -4.12 3.78 15.76
CA VAL A 433 -4.44 4.33 17.08
C VAL A 433 -5.46 5.47 16.96
N LEU A 434 -5.23 6.45 16.10
CA LEU A 434 -6.12 7.61 15.92
C LEU A 434 -7.55 7.21 15.56
N VAL A 435 -7.71 6.19 14.71
CA VAL A 435 -9.03 5.72 14.26
C VAL A 435 -9.72 4.84 15.30
N ILE A 436 -8.95 4.13 16.13
CA ILE A 436 -9.50 3.27 17.20
C ILE A 436 -9.87 4.08 18.45
N ILE A 437 -9.16 5.17 18.77
CA ILE A 437 -9.43 5.98 19.98
C ILE A 437 -10.92 6.35 20.11
N PRO A 438 -11.60 6.93 19.10
CA PRO A 438 -13.02 7.26 19.21
C PRO A 438 -13.90 6.04 19.54
N TYR A 439 -13.57 4.87 18.98
CA TYR A 439 -14.27 3.62 19.26
C TYR A 439 -14.00 3.12 20.69
N ALA A 440 -12.73 3.12 21.11
CA ALA A 440 -12.30 2.66 22.42
C ALA A 440 -12.89 3.52 23.55
N VAL A 441 -12.87 4.85 23.41
CA VAL A 441 -13.44 5.79 24.40
C VAL A 441 -14.92 5.52 24.63
N VAL A 442 -15.69 5.31 23.56
CA VAL A 442 -17.13 5.04 23.67
C VAL A 442 -17.37 3.66 24.28
N ARG A 443 -16.58 2.65 23.90
CA ARG A 443 -16.70 1.30 24.45
C ARG A 443 -16.36 1.24 25.94
N LEU A 444 -15.30 1.92 26.37
CA LEU A 444 -14.92 2.03 27.78
C LEU A 444 -16.03 2.68 28.61
N LYS A 445 -16.67 3.74 28.09
CA LYS A 445 -17.78 4.43 28.76
C LYS A 445 -19.03 3.58 28.89
N GLU A 446 -19.25 2.66 27.95
CA GLU A 446 -20.37 1.70 27.94
C GLU A 446 -20.15 0.55 28.93
N THR A 447 -18.92 0.04 29.03
CA THR A 447 -18.55 -1.01 29.99
C THR A 447 -18.27 -0.48 31.40
N TRP A 448 -18.21 0.84 31.59
CA TRP A 448 -17.93 1.45 32.89
C TRP A 448 -19.06 1.13 33.89
N PRO A 449 -18.78 0.42 34.99
CA PRO A 449 -19.80 0.00 35.94
C PRO A 449 -20.59 1.19 36.49
N SER A 450 -21.91 1.07 36.48
CA SER A 450 -22.85 2.04 37.07
C SER A 450 -22.68 2.21 38.58
N SER A 451 -21.94 1.31 39.27
CA SER A 451 -21.61 1.41 40.69
C SER A 451 -20.68 2.58 41.02
N ILE A 452 -19.77 2.96 40.12
CA ILE A 452 -18.83 4.08 40.34
C ILE A 452 -19.50 5.44 40.03
N LYS A 453 -20.48 5.47 39.11
CA LYS A 453 -21.27 6.68 38.83
C LYS A 453 -22.14 7.14 40.02
N LYS A 454 -22.45 6.25 40.97
CA LYS A 454 -23.15 6.61 42.20
C LYS A 454 -22.24 7.26 43.24
N MET A 455 -20.96 6.91 43.29
CA MET A 455 -19.99 7.53 44.21
C MET A 455 -19.66 8.99 43.85
N ASN A 456 -19.57 9.34 42.56
CA ASN A 456 -19.32 10.72 42.12
C ASN A 456 -20.54 11.65 42.13
N LYS A 457 -21.72 11.16 42.55
CA LYS A 457 -22.92 11.99 42.75
C LYS A 457 -23.26 12.21 44.23
N SER A 458 -22.49 11.59 45.14
CA SER A 458 -22.63 11.75 46.60
C SER A 458 -21.47 12.56 47.23
N SER A 459 -20.63 13.17 46.40
CA SER A 459 -19.66 14.22 46.76
C SER A 459 -20.05 15.49 46.02
#